data_AF-A0A2N2UR86-F1
#
_entry.id   AF-A0A2N2UR86-F1
#
_cell.length_a   1.000
_cell.length_b   1.000
_cell.length_c   1.000
_cell.angle_alpha   90.00
_cell.angle_beta   90.00
_cell.angle_gamma   90.00
#
_symmetry.space_group_name_H-M   'P 1'
#
loop_
_entity.id
_entity.type
_entity.pdbx_description
1 polymer ?
#
loop_
_entity_poly.entity_id
_entity_poly.type
_entity_poly.pdbx_seq_one_letter_code
_entity_poly.pdbx_strand_id
1 'polypeptide(L)'
;STQGLLHVEALELALARPVFTMPAFSFSALIGIALPLFVVTMASQNVPGVTVIKASGYTVPVSPVIGWTGVSTLLLAPFGAFALNLAAITAAICMGREAHPDPDRRYVAALSAGVVYVILGIFGATVGALFTAFPKELVLGIAGLALLGTIGNGMAMALRDEHEREPALVTFLVTASGVSLLGVGSAFWGIVAGTIALLVLKGGATRGSKQA
;
A
#
# COMPACT_ATOMS: atom_id res chain seq x y z
N SER A 1 -6.29 24.96 -28.97
CA SER A 1 -7.68 24.47 -29.01
C SER A 1 -7.85 23.26 -28.12
N THR A 2 -8.53 23.41 -26.99
CA THR A 2 -8.81 22.35 -26.00
C THR A 2 -10.16 21.66 -26.21
N GLN A 3 -10.91 22.05 -27.24
CA GLN A 3 -12.31 21.65 -27.50
C GLN A 3 -12.52 20.22 -28.04
N GLY A 4 -11.56 19.32 -27.86
CA GLY A 4 -11.70 17.90 -28.26
C GLY A 4 -10.99 16.90 -27.34
N LEU A 5 -10.51 17.34 -26.17
CA LEU A 5 -9.73 16.52 -25.24
C LEU A 5 -10.53 16.02 -24.03
N LEU A 6 -11.79 16.44 -23.89
CA LEU A 6 -12.66 16.13 -22.76
C LEU A 6 -14.02 15.65 -23.28
N HIS A 7 -14.25 14.35 -23.25
CA HIS A 7 -15.52 13.73 -23.58
C HIS A 7 -16.47 13.78 -22.37
N VAL A 8 -16.95 14.98 -22.03
CA VAL A 8 -17.85 15.22 -20.88
C VAL A 8 -19.29 14.78 -21.14
N GLU A 9 -19.66 14.53 -22.39
CA GLU A 9 -21.01 14.13 -22.82
C GLU A 9 -21.42 12.73 -22.30
N ALA A 10 -20.48 11.95 -21.78
CA ALA A 10 -20.72 10.62 -21.20
C ALA A 10 -20.62 10.58 -19.65
N LEU A 11 -20.47 11.73 -18.98
CA LEU A 11 -20.28 11.78 -17.54
C LEU A 11 -21.61 11.73 -16.78
N GLU A 12 -22.22 10.54 -16.69
CA GLU A 12 -23.39 10.33 -15.84
C GLU A 12 -22.99 10.09 -14.37
N LEU A 13 -23.78 10.67 -13.45
CA LEU A 13 -23.64 10.39 -12.04
C LEU A 13 -24.14 8.95 -11.79
N ALA A 14 -23.21 8.05 -11.51
CA ALA A 14 -23.45 6.63 -11.39
C ALA A 14 -22.89 6.13 -10.05
N LEU A 15 -23.73 5.41 -9.32
CA LEU A 15 -23.32 4.76 -8.08
C LEU A 15 -22.64 3.43 -8.41
N ALA A 16 -21.56 3.12 -7.70
CA ALA A 16 -20.94 1.81 -7.71
C ALA A 16 -21.96 0.78 -7.18
N ARG A 17 -22.28 -0.21 -8.02
CA ARG A 17 -23.16 -1.32 -7.63
C ARG A 17 -22.28 -2.52 -7.26
N PRO A 18 -22.45 -3.11 -6.06
CA PRO A 18 -21.72 -4.31 -5.70
C PRO A 18 -22.14 -5.45 -6.65
N VAL A 19 -21.18 -5.98 -7.42
CA VAL A 19 -21.40 -7.14 -8.27
C VAL A 19 -20.86 -8.35 -7.54
N PHE A 20 -21.76 -9.29 -7.19
CA PHE A 20 -21.35 -10.53 -6.57
C PHE A 20 -20.58 -11.38 -7.59
N THR A 21 -19.34 -11.70 -7.25
CA THR A 21 -18.43 -12.56 -8.01
C THR A 21 -18.18 -13.82 -7.19
N MET A 22 -18.60 -14.97 -7.73
CA MET A 22 -18.42 -16.25 -7.05
C MET A 22 -16.93 -16.56 -6.86
N PRO A 23 -16.45 -16.82 -5.62
CA PRO A 23 -15.05 -17.13 -5.39
C PRO A 23 -14.63 -18.41 -6.12
N ALA A 24 -13.52 -18.33 -6.87
CA ALA A 24 -12.86 -19.47 -7.48
C ALA A 24 -11.50 -19.69 -6.81
N PHE A 25 -11.27 -20.89 -6.28
CA PHE A 25 -10.02 -21.23 -5.61
C PHE A 25 -9.01 -21.78 -6.62
N SER A 26 -7.79 -21.24 -6.59
CA SER A 26 -6.68 -21.68 -7.45
C SER A 26 -5.38 -21.69 -6.67
N PHE A 27 -4.71 -22.83 -6.66
CA PHE A 27 -3.39 -22.97 -6.03
C PHE A 27 -2.33 -22.10 -6.72
N SER A 28 -2.43 -21.99 -8.06
CA SER A 28 -1.55 -21.11 -8.83
C SER A 28 -1.77 -19.64 -8.47
N ALA A 29 -3.02 -19.20 -8.26
CA ALA A 29 -3.31 -17.82 -7.83
C ALA A 29 -2.89 -17.58 -6.37
N LEU A 30 -3.01 -18.59 -5.52
CA LEU A 30 -2.57 -18.52 -4.12
C LEU A 30 -1.06 -18.27 -4.03
N ILE A 31 -0.25 -19.03 -4.76
CA ILE A 31 1.21 -18.88 -4.77
C ILE A 31 1.64 -17.67 -5.60
N GLY A 32 1.05 -17.48 -6.78
CA GLY A 32 1.48 -16.46 -7.74
C GLY A 32 1.05 -15.03 -7.38
N ILE A 33 -0.04 -14.88 -6.64
CA ILE A 33 -0.66 -13.57 -6.36
C ILE A 33 -0.88 -13.36 -4.88
N ALA A 34 -1.62 -14.26 -4.21
CA ALA A 34 -2.07 -14.02 -2.84
C ALA A 34 -0.93 -13.95 -1.83
N LEU A 35 0.02 -14.90 -1.87
CA LEU A 35 1.18 -14.91 -0.99
C LEU A 35 2.11 -13.71 -1.24
N PRO A 36 2.47 -13.37 -2.49
CA PRO A 36 3.20 -12.15 -2.81
C PRO A 36 2.52 -10.87 -2.30
N LEU A 37 1.22 -10.72 -2.56
CA LEU A 37 0.46 -9.56 -2.08
C LEU A 37 0.41 -9.52 -0.56
N PHE A 38 0.20 -10.66 0.12
CA PHE A 38 0.22 -10.72 1.58
C PHE A 38 1.54 -10.24 2.16
N VAL A 39 2.67 -10.73 1.63
CA VAL A 39 4.01 -10.34 2.10
C VAL A 39 4.23 -8.85 1.87
N VAL A 40 3.91 -8.34 0.67
CA VAL A 40 4.05 -6.92 0.35
C VAL A 40 3.17 -6.07 1.26
N THR A 41 1.90 -6.43 1.45
CA THR A 41 0.97 -5.73 2.34
C THR A 41 1.44 -5.74 3.79
N MET A 42 1.97 -6.86 4.28
CA MET A 42 2.50 -6.93 5.64
C MET A 42 3.70 -6.01 5.80
N ALA A 43 4.63 -6.04 4.84
CA ALA A 43 5.86 -5.26 4.88
C ALA A 43 5.63 -3.75 4.73
N SER A 44 4.76 -3.32 3.80
CA SER A 44 4.58 -1.89 3.50
C SER A 44 3.49 -1.22 4.31
N GLN A 45 2.45 -1.96 4.72
CA GLN A 45 1.25 -1.38 5.32
C GLN A 45 1.09 -1.79 6.78
N ASN A 46 0.94 -3.09 7.07
CA ASN A 46 0.54 -3.53 8.41
C ASN A 46 1.66 -3.35 9.45
N VAL A 47 2.90 -3.74 9.15
CA VAL A 47 4.02 -3.58 10.09
C VAL A 47 4.35 -2.10 10.34
N PRO A 48 4.48 -1.24 9.30
CA PRO A 48 4.66 0.19 9.50
C PRO A 48 3.47 0.83 10.21
N GLY A 49 2.23 0.45 9.86
CA GLY A 49 1.02 0.97 10.50
C GLY A 49 0.99 0.71 12.01
N VAL A 50 1.31 -0.52 12.43
CA VAL A 50 1.45 -0.86 13.86
C VAL A 50 2.57 -0.05 14.53
N THR A 51 3.68 0.14 13.82
CA THR A 51 4.84 0.90 14.32
C THR A 51 4.45 2.37 14.56
N VAL A 52 3.71 2.97 13.62
CA VAL A 52 3.17 4.33 13.74
C VAL A 52 2.22 4.43 14.93
N ILE A 53 1.27 3.49 15.08
CA ILE A 53 0.32 3.49 16.21
C ILE A 53 1.06 3.49 17.56
N LYS A 54 2.08 2.62 17.69
CA LYS A 54 2.91 2.55 18.90
C LYS A 54 3.74 3.82 19.11
N ALA A 55 4.35 4.36 18.06
CA ALA A 55 5.15 5.59 18.12
C ALA A 55 4.30 6.82 18.48
N SER A 56 3.01 6.80 18.12
CA SER A 56 2.03 7.81 18.51
C SER A 56 1.52 7.67 19.96
N GLY A 57 2.01 6.67 20.71
CA GLY A 57 1.66 6.46 22.12
C GLY A 57 0.42 5.60 22.36
N TYR A 58 -0.17 5.01 21.32
CA TYR A 58 -1.34 4.14 21.46
C TYR A 58 -0.92 2.68 21.61
N THR A 59 -1.51 2.00 22.58
CA THR A 59 -1.35 0.56 22.76
C THR A 59 -2.57 -0.16 22.19
N VAL A 60 -2.36 -0.98 21.17
CA VAL A 60 -3.42 -1.76 20.52
C VAL A 60 -3.04 -3.23 20.45
N PRO A 61 -4.01 -4.16 20.61
CA PRO A 61 -3.76 -5.57 20.38
C PRO A 61 -3.65 -5.82 18.88
N VAL A 62 -2.42 -6.03 18.40
CA VAL A 62 -2.08 -6.11 16.96
C VAL A 62 -2.84 -7.24 16.25
N SER A 63 -2.93 -8.41 16.89
CA SER A 63 -3.58 -9.59 16.28
C SER A 63 -5.07 -9.36 16.00
N PRO A 64 -5.89 -8.85 16.94
CA PRO A 64 -7.27 -8.45 16.66
C PRO A 64 -7.41 -7.38 15.56
N VAL A 65 -6.52 -6.39 15.52
CA VAL A 65 -6.57 -5.32 14.50
C VAL A 65 -6.37 -5.90 13.10
N ILE A 66 -5.33 -6.72 12.90
CA ILE A 66 -5.06 -7.38 11.62
C ILE A 66 -6.13 -8.43 11.31
N GLY A 67 -6.64 -9.13 12.33
CA GLY A 67 -7.72 -10.10 12.18
C GLY A 67 -8.99 -9.46 11.62
N TRP A 68 -9.38 -8.28 12.12
CA TRP A 68 -10.52 -7.53 11.61
C TRP A 68 -10.35 -7.14 10.14
N THR A 69 -9.18 -6.65 9.73
CA THR A 69 -8.95 -6.30 8.31
C THR A 69 -9.02 -7.54 7.41
N GLY A 70 -8.54 -8.69 7.89
CA GLY A 70 -8.66 -9.97 7.19
C GLY A 70 -10.10 -10.45 7.05
N VAL A 71 -10.88 -10.43 8.13
CA VAL A 71 -12.31 -10.80 8.11
C VAL A 71 -13.10 -9.87 7.21
N SER A 72 -12.87 -8.55 7.30
CA SER A 72 -13.50 -7.58 6.40
C SER A 72 -13.13 -7.85 4.94
N THR A 73 -11.87 -8.18 4.64
CA THR A 73 -11.45 -8.54 3.28
C THR A 73 -12.17 -9.80 2.80
N LEU A 74 -12.25 -10.84 3.63
CA LEU A 74 -12.90 -12.10 3.27
C LEU A 74 -14.39 -11.92 2.97
N LEU A 75 -15.09 -11.16 3.81
CA LEU A 75 -16.53 -10.89 3.64
C LEU A 75 -16.82 -10.03 2.41
N LEU A 76 -15.93 -9.09 2.09
CA LEU A 76 -16.10 -8.16 0.98
C LEU A 76 -15.45 -8.65 -0.33
N ALA A 77 -14.64 -9.72 -0.30
CA ALA A 77 -13.97 -10.26 -1.47
C ALA A 77 -14.91 -10.64 -2.63
N PRO A 78 -16.09 -11.26 -2.41
CA PRO A 78 -17.04 -11.51 -3.48
C PRO A 78 -17.56 -10.23 -4.15
N PHE A 79 -17.44 -9.07 -3.51
CA PHE A 79 -17.84 -7.77 -4.05
C PHE A 79 -16.66 -6.96 -4.61
N GLY A 80 -15.51 -7.62 -4.79
CA GLY A 80 -14.32 -7.02 -5.40
C GLY A 80 -13.34 -6.37 -4.41
N ALA A 81 -13.57 -6.45 -3.09
CA ALA A 81 -12.58 -5.96 -2.13
C ALA A 81 -11.37 -6.88 -2.08
N PHE A 82 -10.17 -6.31 -2.16
CA PHE A 82 -8.92 -7.05 -2.03
C PHE A 82 -7.98 -6.30 -1.09
N ALA A 83 -7.24 -7.07 -0.28
CA ALA A 83 -6.15 -6.58 0.56
C ALA A 83 -6.49 -5.38 1.47
N LEU A 84 -7.60 -5.41 2.23
CA LEU A 84 -7.85 -4.37 3.25
C LEU A 84 -6.80 -4.48 4.36
N ASN A 85 -6.18 -3.36 4.71
CA ASN A 85 -5.00 -3.30 5.57
C ASN A 85 -4.89 -1.94 6.30
N LEU A 86 -3.88 -1.80 7.15
CA LEU A 86 -3.58 -0.54 7.83
C LEU A 86 -2.92 0.46 6.87
N ALA A 87 -3.56 1.61 6.67
CA ALA A 87 -2.96 2.70 5.91
C ALA A 87 -1.94 3.49 6.75
N ALA A 88 -0.69 3.04 6.81
CA ALA A 88 0.34 3.57 7.71
C ALA A 88 0.51 5.11 7.63
N ILE A 89 0.54 5.67 6.42
CA ILE A 89 0.70 7.11 6.19
C ILE A 89 -0.51 7.88 6.71
N THR A 90 -1.72 7.49 6.28
CA THR A 90 -2.97 8.13 6.73
C THR A 90 -3.15 8.00 8.24
N ALA A 91 -2.77 6.85 8.81
CA ALA A 91 -2.81 6.62 10.25
C ALA A 91 -1.90 7.61 11.00
N ALA A 92 -0.68 7.86 10.50
CA ALA A 92 0.23 8.85 11.10
C ALA A 92 -0.39 10.26 11.12
N ILE A 93 -1.05 10.66 10.04
CA ILE A 93 -1.74 11.95 9.93
C ILE A 93 -2.91 12.02 10.91
N CYS A 94 -3.76 10.98 10.95
CA CYS A 94 -4.91 10.94 11.85
C CYS A 94 -4.54 10.89 13.33
N MET A 95 -3.34 10.44 13.68
CA MET A 95 -2.84 10.42 15.06
C MET A 95 -1.99 11.64 15.42
N GLY A 96 -1.76 12.56 14.49
CA GLY A 96 -1.03 13.82 14.71
C GLY A 96 -1.75 14.77 15.66
N ARG A 97 -1.00 15.73 16.24
CA ARG A 97 -1.59 16.76 17.13
C ARG A 97 -2.56 17.68 16.38
N GLU A 98 -2.39 17.79 15.07
CA GLU A 98 -3.24 18.58 14.18
C GLU A 98 -4.64 17.99 14.06
N ALA A 99 -4.80 16.67 14.26
CA ALA A 99 -6.10 16.00 14.20
C ALA A 99 -7.00 16.41 15.38
N HIS A 100 -6.44 16.43 16.60
CA HIS A 100 -7.10 16.95 17.80
C HIS A 100 -6.05 17.13 18.93
N PRO A 101 -6.16 18.18 19.76
CA PRO A 101 -5.26 18.39 20.91
C PRO A 101 -5.29 17.21 21.90
N ASP A 102 -6.50 16.78 22.27
CA ASP A 102 -6.76 15.60 23.10
C ASP A 102 -6.51 14.30 22.29
N PRO A 103 -5.54 13.46 22.70
CA PRO A 103 -5.21 12.21 22.02
C PRO A 103 -6.37 11.21 22.01
N ASP A 104 -7.26 11.21 23.00
CA ASP A 104 -8.38 10.26 23.07
C ASP A 104 -9.50 10.59 22.07
N ARG A 105 -9.42 11.77 21.42
CA ARG A 105 -10.41 12.24 20.44
C ARG A 105 -9.88 12.26 19.00
N ARG A 106 -8.62 11.87 18.78
CA ARG A 106 -8.01 11.86 17.42
C ARG A 106 -8.66 10.86 16.46
N TYR A 107 -9.37 9.85 16.98
CA TYR A 107 -10.13 8.90 16.16
C TYR A 107 -11.16 9.58 15.25
N VAL A 108 -11.63 10.79 15.58
CA VAL A 108 -12.56 11.57 14.75
C VAL A 108 -11.97 11.86 13.36
N ALA A 109 -10.65 12.08 13.26
CA ALA A 109 -10.00 12.26 11.96
C ALA A 109 -10.06 10.98 11.12
N ALA A 110 -9.81 9.82 11.73
CA ALA A 110 -9.90 8.53 11.06
C ALA A 110 -11.35 8.19 10.65
N LEU A 111 -12.33 8.47 11.51
CA LEU A 111 -13.76 8.32 11.17
C LEU A 111 -14.17 9.21 10.02
N SER A 112 -13.76 10.48 10.04
CA SER A 112 -14.08 11.43 8.97
C SER A 112 -13.47 10.99 7.64
N ALA A 113 -12.21 10.54 7.65
CA ALA A 113 -11.56 9.97 6.47
C ALA A 113 -12.30 8.72 5.97
N GLY A 114 -12.71 7.83 6.88
CA GLY A 114 -13.49 6.63 6.55
C GLY A 114 -14.83 6.97 5.88
N VAL A 115 -15.58 7.93 6.42
CA VAL A 115 -16.84 8.39 5.82
C VAL A 115 -16.61 8.96 4.43
N VAL A 116 -15.58 9.81 4.26
CA VAL A 116 -15.22 10.35 2.95
C VAL A 116 -14.84 9.25 1.97
N TYR A 117 -14.07 8.23 2.39
CA TYR A 117 -13.73 7.09 1.55
C TYR A 117 -14.94 6.23 1.17
N VAL A 118 -15.91 6.04 2.06
CA VAL A 118 -17.16 5.35 1.75
C VAL A 118 -17.97 6.13 0.73
N ILE A 119 -18.13 7.44 0.92
CA ILE A 119 -18.82 8.30 -0.06
C ILE A 119 -18.11 8.23 -1.41
N LEU A 120 -16.79 8.38 -1.44
CA LEU A 120 -16.01 8.30 -2.67
C LEU A 120 -16.14 6.93 -3.34
N GLY A 121 -16.15 5.85 -2.56
CA GLY A 121 -16.36 4.48 -3.03
C GLY A 121 -17.75 4.27 -3.63
N ILE A 122 -18.79 4.85 -3.03
CA ILE A 122 -20.16 4.85 -3.57
C ILE A 122 -20.19 5.56 -4.93
N PHE A 123 -19.44 6.64 -5.11
CA PHE A 123 -19.29 7.33 -6.39
C PHE A 123 -18.16 6.77 -7.26
N GLY A 124 -17.63 5.58 -6.94
CA GLY A 124 -16.49 4.98 -7.62
C GLY A 124 -16.69 4.81 -9.14
N ALA A 125 -17.93 4.52 -9.58
CA ALA A 125 -18.26 4.45 -11.01
C ALA A 125 -18.11 5.81 -11.71
N THR A 126 -18.60 6.89 -11.09
CA THR A 126 -18.39 8.27 -11.59
C THR A 126 -16.92 8.68 -11.57
N VAL A 127 -16.18 8.34 -10.51
CA VAL A 127 -14.73 8.63 -10.43
C VAL A 127 -13.98 7.88 -11.54
N GLY A 128 -14.32 6.61 -11.78
CA GLY A 128 -13.77 5.83 -12.89
C GLY A 128 -14.06 6.44 -14.26
N ALA A 129 -15.32 6.82 -14.50
CA ALA A 129 -15.73 7.50 -15.73
C ALA A 129 -14.97 8.82 -15.94
N LEU A 130 -14.75 9.59 -14.87
CA LEU A 130 -13.97 10.83 -14.93
C LEU A 130 -12.52 10.57 -15.35
N PHE A 131 -11.86 9.54 -14.79
CA PHE A 131 -10.51 9.18 -15.22
C PHE A 131 -10.45 8.72 -16.69
N THR A 132 -11.48 8.02 -17.17
CA THR A 132 -11.56 7.63 -18.59
C THR A 132 -11.86 8.79 -19.54
N ALA A 133 -12.36 9.92 -19.04
CA ALA A 133 -12.64 11.11 -19.84
C ALA A 133 -11.37 11.94 -20.15
N PHE A 134 -10.28 11.72 -19.41
CA PHE A 134 -8.99 12.37 -19.64
C PHE A 134 -8.08 11.53 -20.55
N PRO A 135 -7.16 12.14 -21.32
CA PRO A 135 -6.13 11.42 -22.05
C PRO A 135 -5.30 10.54 -21.11
N LYS A 136 -5.04 9.29 -21.52
CA LYS A 136 -4.31 8.30 -20.71
C LYS A 136 -2.95 8.82 -20.26
N GLU A 137 -2.27 9.56 -21.13
CA GLU A 137 -0.96 10.17 -20.88
C GLU A 137 -1.02 11.19 -19.74
N LEU A 138 -2.11 11.98 -19.66
CA LEU A 138 -2.31 12.95 -18.59
C LEU A 138 -2.57 12.26 -17.25
N VAL A 139 -3.40 11.22 -17.24
CA VAL A 139 -3.69 10.43 -16.03
C VAL A 139 -2.40 9.77 -15.51
N LEU A 140 -1.62 9.15 -16.39
CA LEU A 140 -0.34 8.55 -16.03
C LEU A 140 0.69 9.60 -15.56
N GLY A 141 0.74 10.76 -16.21
CA GLY A 141 1.64 11.85 -15.82
C GLY A 141 1.33 12.40 -14.43
N ILE A 142 0.07 12.69 -14.14
CA ILE A 142 -0.36 13.18 -12.81
C ILE A 142 -0.16 12.10 -11.74
N ALA A 143 -0.49 10.84 -12.04
CA ALA A 143 -0.26 9.73 -11.12
C ALA A 143 1.23 9.57 -10.80
N GLY A 144 2.11 9.64 -11.80
CA GLY A 144 3.56 9.60 -11.62
C GLY A 144 4.07 10.76 -10.75
N LEU A 145 3.64 11.99 -11.04
CA LEU A 145 4.01 13.18 -10.25
C LEU A 145 3.52 13.07 -8.80
N ALA A 146 2.31 12.56 -8.57
CA ALA A 146 1.77 12.33 -7.23
C ALA A 146 2.59 11.30 -6.43
N LEU A 147 3.21 10.33 -7.11
CA LEU A 147 4.05 9.32 -6.48
C LEU A 147 5.47 9.80 -6.19
N LEU A 148 5.99 10.83 -6.86
CA LEU A 148 7.36 11.32 -6.67
C LEU A 148 7.69 11.65 -5.21
N GLY A 149 6.79 12.33 -4.51
CA GLY A 149 6.97 12.67 -3.09
C GLY A 149 7.04 11.43 -2.20
N THR A 150 6.19 10.44 -2.47
CA THR A 150 6.17 9.17 -1.72
C THR A 150 7.43 8.36 -1.99
N ILE A 151 7.88 8.27 -3.25
CA ILE A 151 9.13 7.60 -3.64
C ILE A 151 10.32 8.29 -2.98
N GLY A 152 10.40 9.62 -3.07
CA GLY A 152 11.49 10.39 -2.47
C GLY A 152 11.59 10.18 -0.96
N ASN A 153 10.48 10.27 -0.24
CA ASN A 153 10.46 10.02 1.21
C ASN A 153 10.79 8.55 1.55
N GLY A 154 10.26 7.60 0.78
CA GLY A 154 10.56 6.18 0.94
C GLY A 154 12.05 5.87 0.77
N MET A 155 12.68 6.43 -0.27
CA MET A 155 14.12 6.27 -0.51
C MET A 155 14.96 6.96 0.57
N ALA A 156 14.60 8.18 0.98
CA ALA A 156 15.29 8.89 2.05
C ALA A 156 15.28 8.10 3.37
N MET A 157 14.14 7.49 3.71
CA MET A 157 14.01 6.63 4.89
C MET A 157 14.76 5.31 4.73
N ALA A 158 14.67 4.64 3.57
CA ALA A 158 15.30 3.35 3.33
C ALA A 158 16.83 3.42 3.29
N LEU A 159 17.41 4.55 2.87
CA LEU A 159 18.86 4.77 2.77
C LEU A 159 19.45 5.45 4.00
N ARG A 160 18.66 5.66 5.06
CA ARG A 160 19.06 6.40 6.25
C ARG A 160 20.17 5.68 7.03
N ASP A 161 20.02 4.37 7.23
CA ASP A 161 21.01 3.55 7.94
C ASP A 161 22.09 3.06 6.97
N GLU A 162 23.33 3.45 7.21
CA GLU A 162 24.48 3.11 6.37
C GLU A 162 24.67 1.60 6.20
N HIS A 163 24.39 0.80 7.24
CA HIS A 163 24.53 -0.65 7.19
C HIS A 163 23.42 -1.35 6.38
N GLU A 164 22.33 -0.65 6.06
CA GLU A 164 21.18 -1.21 5.35
C GLU A 164 20.99 -0.61 3.94
N ARG A 165 21.85 0.34 3.53
CA ARG A 165 21.78 1.02 2.22
C ARG A 165 21.86 0.05 1.04
N GLU A 166 22.85 -0.84 1.02
CA GLU A 166 23.04 -1.78 -0.09
C GLU A 166 21.82 -2.73 -0.24
N PRO A 167 21.33 -3.39 0.83
CA PRO A 167 20.08 -4.16 0.78
C PRO A 167 18.86 -3.36 0.32
N ALA A 168 18.73 -2.11 0.77
CA ALA A 168 17.64 -1.23 0.36
C ALA A 168 17.70 -0.90 -1.14
N LEU A 169 18.90 -0.64 -1.68
CA LEU A 169 19.10 -0.42 -3.11
C LEU A 169 18.78 -1.67 -3.93
N VAL A 170 19.20 -2.86 -3.49
CA VAL A 170 18.85 -4.13 -4.15
C VAL A 170 17.34 -4.32 -4.18
N THR A 171 16.65 -4.09 -3.05
CA THR A 171 15.19 -4.15 -2.95
C THR A 171 14.53 -3.22 -3.98
N PHE A 172 14.99 -1.98 -4.04
CA PHE A 172 14.45 -0.96 -4.94
C PHE A 172 14.68 -1.31 -6.41
N LEU A 173 15.92 -1.66 -6.80
CA LEU A 173 16.28 -1.96 -8.19
C LEU A 173 15.54 -3.19 -8.72
N VAL A 174 15.43 -4.25 -7.91
CA VAL A 174 14.67 -5.45 -8.31
C VAL A 174 13.18 -5.12 -8.42
N THR A 175 12.61 -4.36 -7.47
CA THR A 175 11.20 -3.93 -7.56
C THR A 175 10.94 -3.09 -8.82
N ALA A 176 11.83 -2.14 -9.11
CA ALA A 176 11.72 -1.22 -10.24
C ALA A 176 11.98 -1.89 -11.60
N SER A 177 12.66 -3.04 -11.63
CA SER A 177 13.00 -3.75 -12.87
C SER A 177 11.80 -4.28 -13.64
N GLY A 178 10.65 -4.46 -12.98
CA GLY A 178 9.46 -5.09 -13.57
C GLY A 178 9.61 -6.60 -13.85
N VAL A 179 10.71 -7.23 -13.40
CA VAL A 179 10.95 -8.67 -13.59
C VAL A 179 9.83 -9.49 -12.94
N SER A 180 9.35 -10.50 -13.67
CA SER A 180 8.46 -11.52 -13.15
C SER A 180 9.15 -12.88 -13.26
N LEU A 181 9.24 -13.58 -12.13
CA LEU A 181 9.82 -14.93 -12.04
C LEU A 181 8.77 -15.85 -11.46
N LEU A 182 8.58 -17.02 -12.07
CA LEU A 182 7.62 -18.04 -11.65
C LEU A 182 6.17 -17.52 -11.53
N GLY A 183 5.80 -16.53 -12.35
CA GLY A 183 4.47 -15.90 -12.31
C GLY A 183 4.26 -14.92 -11.16
N VAL A 184 5.30 -14.61 -10.39
CA VAL A 184 5.28 -13.64 -9.28
C VAL A 184 5.98 -12.35 -9.70
N GLY A 185 5.33 -11.22 -9.46
CA GLY A 185 5.83 -9.89 -9.83
C GLY A 185 7.02 -9.39 -9.02
N SER A 186 7.67 -8.35 -9.55
CA SER A 186 8.95 -7.81 -9.06
C SER A 186 8.93 -7.31 -7.62
N ALA A 187 7.80 -6.80 -7.12
CA ALA A 187 7.70 -6.27 -5.75
C ALA A 187 8.01 -7.33 -4.67
N PHE A 188 7.54 -8.56 -4.86
CA PHE A 188 7.87 -9.66 -3.95
C PHE A 188 9.34 -10.06 -4.07
N TRP A 189 9.83 -10.20 -5.30
CA TRP A 189 11.24 -10.54 -5.54
C TRP A 189 12.20 -9.46 -5.04
N GLY A 190 11.78 -8.20 -5.04
CA GLY A 190 12.53 -7.10 -4.44
C GLY A 190 12.73 -7.32 -2.94
N ILE A 191 11.66 -7.63 -2.21
CA ILE A 191 11.75 -7.94 -0.77
C ILE A 191 12.66 -9.16 -0.55
N VAL A 192 12.51 -10.22 -1.34
CA VAL A 192 13.35 -11.43 -1.23
C VAL A 192 14.83 -11.11 -1.48
N ALA A 193 15.15 -10.46 -2.60
CA ALA A 193 16.53 -10.13 -2.95
C ALA A 193 17.17 -9.17 -1.94
N GLY A 194 16.42 -8.16 -1.49
CA GLY A 194 16.84 -7.25 -0.44
C GLY A 194 17.12 -7.94 0.89
N THR A 195 16.23 -8.84 1.30
CA THR A 195 16.39 -9.63 2.53
C THR A 195 17.62 -10.54 2.44
N ILE A 196 17.84 -11.20 1.30
CA ILE A 196 19.03 -12.01 1.06
C ILE A 196 20.30 -11.15 1.18
N ALA A 197 20.33 -9.98 0.51
CA ALA A 197 21.46 -9.05 0.60
C ALA A 197 21.72 -8.60 2.05
N LEU A 198 20.66 -8.27 2.80
CA LEU A 198 20.75 -7.89 4.21
C LEU A 198 21.37 -9.00 5.06
N LEU A 199 20.93 -10.24 4.88
CA LEU A 199 21.41 -11.40 5.63
C LEU A 199 22.87 -11.73 5.30
N VAL A 200 23.26 -11.65 4.03
CA VAL A 200 24.64 -11.91 3.59
C VAL A 200 25.60 -10.87 4.19
N LEU A 201 25.24 -9.59 4.14
CA LEU A 201 26.08 -8.50 4.65
C LEU A 201 26.18 -8.50 6.18
N LYS A 202 25.06 -8.72 6.89
CA LYS A 202 25.07 -8.87 8.36
C LYS A 202 25.77 -10.15 8.82
N GLY A 203 25.63 -11.24 8.07
CA GLY A 203 26.32 -12.52 8.31
C GLY A 203 27.83 -12.45 8.09
N GLY A 204 28.30 -11.59 7.18
CA GLY A 204 29.72 -11.29 6.98
C GLY A 204 30.32 -10.46 8.13
N ALA A 205 29.61 -9.42 8.59
CA ALA A 205 30.06 -8.55 9.66
C ALA A 205 30.23 -9.28 11.01
N THR A 206 29.34 -10.21 11.33
CA THR A 206 29.39 -11.03 12.55
C THR A 206 30.49 -12.10 12.54
N ARG A 207 30.95 -12.52 11.35
CA ARG A 207 32.11 -13.43 11.22
C ARG A 207 33.45 -12.71 11.37
N GLY A 208 33.57 -11.46 10.91
CA GLY A 208 34.78 -10.66 11.05
C GLY A 208 35.13 -10.29 12.50
N SER A 209 34.13 -10.04 13.36
CA SER A 209 34.38 -9.67 14.77
C SER A 209 34.75 -10.86 15.68
N LYS A 210 34.64 -12.11 15.20
CA LYS A 210 35.04 -13.31 15.95
C LYS A 210 36.46 -13.79 15.60
N GLN A 211 37.12 -13.14 14.65
CA GLN A 211 38.48 -13.47 14.19
C GLN A 211 39.51 -12.37 14.51
N ALA A 212 39.10 -11.31 15.21
CA ALA A 212 39.97 -10.28 15.78
C ALA A 212 39.97 -10.42 17.31
#